data_AF-A0A835ZDN1-F1
#
_entry.id   AF-A0A835ZDN1-F1
#
_cell.length_a   1.000
_cell.length_b   1.000
_cell.length_c   1.000
_cell.angle_alpha   90.00
_cell.angle_beta   90.00
_cell.angle_gamma   90.00
#
_symmetry.space_group_name_H-M   'P 1'
#
loop_
_entity.id
_entity.type
_entity.pdbx_description
1 polymer ?
#
loop_
_entity_poly.entity_id
_entity_poly.type
_entity_poly.pdbx_seq_one_letter_code
_entity_poly.pdbx_strand_id
1 'polypeptide(L)'
;MKLLLRGCPLLICALVLPLVTASGDFEPSKELKPKDMILVDMLNSRDEPDICWVVTDPDLEDNPIVFSSEGFSRYTGYAKSEIEGRNCRFLQGKETNPADVETIRAAIGAQTDANVCLLNYRKDGTAFLNQFFICPLHDAATGAVAYYLGVQAAVRQKEGGQTQKNAGWVYQMGLHA
;
A
#
# COMPACT_ATOMS: atom_id res chain seq x y z
N MET A 1 -22.86 56.11 -8.66
CA MET A 1 -22.24 55.42 -7.52
C MET A 1 -23.33 54.87 -6.59
N LYS A 2 -23.85 53.66 -6.89
CA LYS A 2 -24.50 52.71 -5.96
C LYS A 2 -25.00 51.49 -6.75
N LEU A 3 -24.79 50.36 -6.10
CA LEU A 3 -24.93 48.96 -6.50
C LEU A 3 -26.40 48.54 -6.67
N LEU A 4 -26.71 47.68 -7.66
CA LEU A 4 -27.85 46.74 -7.63
C LEU A 4 -27.79 45.81 -8.86
N LEU A 5 -27.07 44.69 -8.74
CA LEU A 5 -27.33 43.49 -9.55
C LEU A 5 -28.06 42.50 -8.65
N ARG A 6 -29.34 42.27 -8.97
CA ARG A 6 -30.20 41.26 -8.37
C ARG A 6 -30.01 39.93 -9.11
N GLY A 7 -29.84 38.86 -8.34
CA GLY A 7 -30.49 37.57 -8.60
C GLY A 7 -29.75 36.55 -9.47
N CYS A 8 -29.04 35.62 -8.81
CA CYS A 8 -28.99 34.23 -9.25
C CYS A 8 -28.82 33.33 -8.00
N PRO A 9 -29.85 32.58 -7.55
CA PRO A 9 -29.76 31.74 -6.36
C PRO A 9 -29.69 30.27 -6.77
N LEU A 10 -28.50 29.70 -6.93
CA LEU A 10 -28.36 28.24 -6.92
C LEU A 10 -27.07 27.83 -6.21
N LEU A 11 -27.30 27.44 -4.95
CA LEU A 11 -26.73 26.29 -4.26
C LEU A 11 -25.20 26.18 -4.20
N ILE A 12 -24.70 26.69 -3.06
CA ILE A 12 -23.49 26.25 -2.39
C ILE A 12 -23.56 24.73 -2.21
N CYS A 13 -22.76 23.99 -2.96
CA CYS A 13 -22.37 22.62 -2.62
C CYS A 13 -20.85 22.64 -2.35
N ALA A 14 -20.47 23.30 -1.27
CA ALA A 14 -19.16 23.12 -0.67
C ALA A 14 -19.20 21.80 0.11
N LEU A 15 -19.07 20.69 -0.60
CA LEU A 15 -18.70 19.44 0.03
C LEU A 15 -17.28 19.61 0.55
N VAL A 16 -17.18 19.51 1.87
CA VAL A 16 -15.96 19.53 2.67
C VAL A 16 -15.02 18.46 2.14
N LEU A 17 -14.08 18.85 1.28
CA LEU A 17 -12.84 18.12 1.13
C LEU A 17 -12.08 18.34 2.43
N PRO A 18 -11.84 17.30 3.25
CA PRO A 18 -10.86 17.46 4.31
C PRO A 18 -9.54 17.78 3.62
N LEU A 19 -8.94 18.88 4.06
CA LEU A 19 -7.62 19.33 3.72
C LEU A 19 -6.67 18.12 3.88
N VAL A 20 -6.26 17.50 2.76
CA VAL A 20 -5.21 16.49 2.77
C VAL A 20 -3.94 17.22 3.18
N THR A 21 -3.57 17.12 4.45
CA THR A 21 -2.31 17.66 4.95
C THR A 21 -1.18 16.87 4.29
N ALA A 22 -0.44 17.57 3.44
CA ALA A 22 0.86 17.12 2.96
C ALA A 22 1.72 16.71 4.16
N SER A 23 2.30 15.51 4.09
CA SER A 23 3.05 14.79 5.14
C SER A 23 2.25 14.06 6.22
N GLY A 24 1.02 13.62 5.94
CA GLY A 24 0.23 12.84 6.89
C GLY A 24 0.63 11.37 6.95
N ASP A 25 0.75 10.84 8.16
CA ASP A 25 0.72 9.41 8.46
C ASP A 25 -0.61 8.77 8.01
N PHE A 26 -0.64 7.45 7.82
CA PHE A 26 -1.90 6.77 7.54
C PHE A 26 -2.78 6.73 8.80
N GLU A 27 -3.91 7.46 8.74
CA GLU A 27 -4.96 7.44 9.76
C GLU A 27 -6.14 6.59 9.26
N PRO A 28 -6.35 5.37 9.80
CA PRO A 28 -7.39 4.49 9.31
C PRO A 28 -8.78 5.03 9.66
N SER A 29 -9.70 5.04 8.68
CA SER A 29 -11.11 5.38 8.91
C SER A 29 -11.91 4.25 9.58
N LYS A 30 -11.35 3.03 9.60
CA LYS A 30 -11.91 1.84 10.22
C LYS A 30 -11.14 1.57 11.50
N GLU A 31 -11.81 1.14 12.57
CA GLU A 31 -11.13 0.85 13.84
C GLU A 31 -10.36 -0.47 13.72
N LEU A 32 -9.03 -0.44 13.85
CA LEU A 32 -8.21 -1.65 13.69
C LEU A 32 -8.02 -2.41 14.99
N LYS A 33 -7.87 -3.74 14.91
CA LYS A 33 -7.47 -4.54 16.07
C LYS A 33 -6.19 -3.98 16.67
N PRO A 34 -6.04 -3.96 18.01
CA PRO A 34 -4.85 -3.40 18.66
C PRO A 34 -3.53 -3.98 18.14
N LYS A 35 -3.48 -5.28 17.87
CA LYS A 35 -2.29 -5.94 17.32
C LYS A 35 -1.90 -5.46 15.91
N ASP A 36 -2.90 -5.07 15.11
CA ASP A 36 -2.71 -4.63 13.73
C ASP A 36 -2.33 -3.14 13.70
N MET A 37 -2.81 -2.36 14.69
CA MET A 37 -2.41 -0.97 14.85
C MET A 37 -0.91 -0.80 15.13
N ILE A 38 -0.33 -1.72 15.90
CA ILE A 38 1.11 -1.75 16.16
C ILE A 38 1.92 -1.79 14.86
N LEU A 39 1.45 -2.48 13.81
CA LEU A 39 2.16 -2.54 12.53
C LEU A 39 2.16 -1.20 11.80
N VAL A 40 1.04 -0.48 11.81
CA VAL A 40 0.93 0.85 11.22
C VAL A 40 1.80 1.85 11.98
N ASP A 41 1.73 1.82 13.32
CA ASP A 41 2.55 2.68 14.18
C ASP A 41 4.05 2.43 13.95
N MET A 42 4.47 1.17 13.82
CA MET A 42 5.87 0.83 13.51
C MET A 42 6.34 1.37 12.16
N LEU A 43 5.45 1.49 11.17
CA LEU A 43 5.80 2.01 9.85
C LEU A 43 5.80 3.54 9.80
N ASN A 44 4.93 4.19 10.59
CA ASN A 44 4.87 5.65 10.71
C ASN A 44 5.94 6.20 11.67
N SER A 45 6.30 5.47 12.72
CA SER A 45 7.26 5.92 13.75
C SER A 45 8.73 5.92 13.33
N ARG A 46 9.05 5.39 12.15
CA ARG A 46 10.42 5.38 11.65
C ARG A 46 10.67 6.64 10.83
N ASP A 47 11.60 7.47 11.30
CA ASP A 47 12.23 8.55 10.53
C ASP A 47 13.09 8.03 9.35
N GLU A 48 12.88 6.79 8.91
CA GLU A 48 13.55 6.19 7.77
C GLU A 48 12.73 6.53 6.53
N PRO A 49 13.14 7.53 5.74
CA PRO A 49 12.31 8.01 4.63
C PRO A 49 12.13 6.90 3.59
N ASP A 50 13.04 5.93 3.52
CA ASP A 50 13.14 4.93 2.44
C ASP A 50 12.26 3.68 2.63
N ILE A 51 11.48 3.58 3.71
CA ILE A 51 10.56 2.45 3.85
C ILE A 51 9.47 2.56 2.79
N CYS A 52 9.37 1.53 1.96
CA CYS A 52 8.36 1.43 0.91
C CYS A 52 7.19 0.60 1.43
N TRP A 53 6.04 1.24 1.62
CA TRP A 53 4.81 0.54 1.99
C TRP A 53 3.60 1.25 1.42
N VAL A 54 2.51 0.50 1.30
CA VAL A 54 1.19 0.97 0.87
C VAL A 54 0.11 0.30 1.70
N VAL A 55 -1.03 0.98 1.84
CA VAL A 55 -2.26 0.41 2.40
C VAL A 55 -3.33 0.41 1.32
N THR A 56 -4.03 -0.71 1.16
CA THR A 56 -5.12 -0.86 0.19
C THR A 56 -6.43 -1.18 0.88
N ASP A 57 -7.55 -0.77 0.27
CA ASP A 57 -8.89 -1.02 0.81
C ASP A 57 -9.65 -2.06 -0.04
N PRO A 58 -9.85 -3.29 0.46
CA PRO A 58 -10.53 -4.34 -0.28
C PRO A 58 -12.05 -4.12 -0.44
N ASP A 59 -12.65 -3.19 0.30
CA ASP A 59 -14.08 -2.85 0.16
C ASP A 59 -14.36 -1.94 -1.03
N LEU A 60 -13.31 -1.34 -1.61
CA LEU A 60 -13.39 -0.54 -2.81
C LEU A 60 -13.12 -1.38 -4.06
N GLU A 61 -13.72 -0.99 -5.18
CA GLU A 61 -13.55 -1.66 -6.46
C GLU A 61 -12.07 -1.77 -6.81
N ASP A 62 -11.62 -3.00 -7.12
CA ASP A 62 -10.26 -3.32 -7.54
C ASP A 62 -9.17 -3.23 -6.45
N ASN A 63 -9.55 -3.15 -5.16
CA ASN A 63 -8.63 -3.06 -4.02
C ASN A 63 -7.53 -1.99 -4.23
N PRO A 64 -7.91 -0.72 -4.39
CA PRO A 64 -7.00 0.37 -4.69
C PRO A 64 -6.15 0.73 -3.48
N ILE A 65 -4.98 1.30 -3.74
CA ILE A 65 -4.13 1.91 -2.73
C ILE A 65 -4.84 3.15 -2.18
N VAL A 66 -5.11 3.19 -0.89
CA VAL A 66 -5.69 4.35 -0.20
C VAL A 66 -4.61 5.21 0.47
N PHE A 67 -3.42 4.66 0.66
CA PHE A 67 -2.28 5.40 1.19
C PHE A 67 -0.96 4.79 0.71
N SER A 68 0.03 5.65 0.44
CA SER A 68 1.39 5.24 0.11
C SER A 68 2.44 6.02 0.91
N SER A 69 3.52 5.33 1.27
CA SER A 69 4.66 5.99 1.90
C SER A 69 5.42 6.88 0.90
N GLU A 70 6.15 7.87 1.41
CA GLU A 70 7.05 8.66 0.56
C GLU A 70 8.17 7.82 -0.04
N GLY A 71 8.69 6.86 0.73
CA GLY A 71 9.69 5.89 0.26
C GLY A 71 9.19 5.12 -0.95
N PHE A 72 7.95 4.65 -0.95
CA PHE A 72 7.34 3.96 -2.08
C PHE A 72 7.26 4.86 -3.32
N SER A 73 6.82 6.11 -3.15
CA SER A 73 6.76 7.10 -4.23
C SER A 73 8.13 7.37 -4.84
N ARG A 74 9.14 7.66 -4.00
CA ARG A 74 10.52 7.91 -4.47
C ARG A 74 11.13 6.69 -5.14
N TYR A 75 10.93 5.50 -4.56
CA TYR A 75 11.55 4.27 -5.04
C TYR A 75 10.97 3.80 -6.39
N THR A 76 9.66 3.97 -6.58
CA THR A 76 8.97 3.56 -7.82
C THR A 76 8.97 4.65 -8.88
N GLY A 77 9.20 5.91 -8.49
CA GLY A 77 9.19 7.08 -9.36
C GLY A 77 7.79 7.61 -9.68
N TYR A 78 6.74 7.07 -9.06
CA TYR A 78 5.37 7.56 -9.20
C TYR A 78 5.07 8.57 -8.10
N ALA A 79 4.36 9.65 -8.43
CA ALA A 79 3.84 10.58 -7.43
C ALA A 79 2.65 9.94 -6.68
N LYS A 80 2.39 10.36 -5.43
CA LYS A 80 1.24 9.86 -4.65
C LYS A 80 -0.08 9.96 -5.41
N SER A 81 -0.32 11.06 -6.12
CA SER A 81 -1.52 11.27 -6.95
C SER A 81 -1.65 10.30 -8.14
N GLU A 82 -0.56 9.63 -8.52
CA GLU A 82 -0.54 8.59 -9.55
C GLU A 82 -0.61 7.18 -8.97
N ILE A 83 -0.51 7.04 -7.64
CA ILE A 83 -0.49 5.77 -6.90
C ILE A 83 -1.84 5.56 -6.21
N GLU A 84 -2.27 6.51 -5.39
CA GLU A 84 -3.48 6.44 -4.59
C GLU A 84 -4.72 6.45 -5.50
N GLY A 85 -5.66 5.54 -5.23
CA GLY A 85 -6.82 5.26 -6.07
C GLY A 85 -6.60 4.19 -7.14
N ARG A 86 -5.41 3.56 -7.22
CA ARG A 86 -5.12 2.48 -8.19
C ARG A 86 -4.68 1.21 -7.51
N ASN A 87 -4.95 0.07 -8.15
CA ASN A 87 -4.38 -1.19 -7.73
C ASN A 87 -2.86 -1.24 -8.01
N CYS A 88 -2.09 -1.82 -7.08
CA CYS A 88 -0.62 -1.92 -7.14
C CYS A 88 -0.05 -2.66 -8.36
N ARG A 89 -0.89 -3.34 -9.17
CA ARG A 89 -0.45 -4.08 -10.36
C ARG A 89 0.21 -3.22 -11.44
N PHE A 90 0.14 -1.89 -11.36
CA PHE A 90 0.87 -1.01 -12.30
C PHE A 90 2.39 -1.18 -12.22
N LEU A 91 2.92 -1.78 -11.16
CA LEU A 91 4.34 -2.15 -11.04
C LEU A 91 4.69 -3.43 -11.82
N GLN A 92 3.71 -4.19 -12.32
CA GLN A 92 3.95 -5.43 -13.05
C GLN A 92 4.21 -5.11 -14.54
N GLY A 93 4.98 -5.98 -15.20
CA GLY A 93 5.31 -5.82 -16.61
C GLY A 93 5.47 -7.17 -17.32
N LYS A 94 5.99 -7.13 -18.54
CA LYS A 94 6.00 -8.27 -19.47
C LYS A 94 6.70 -9.52 -18.90
N GLU A 95 7.75 -9.34 -18.11
CA GLU A 95 8.55 -10.45 -17.57
C GLU A 95 8.21 -10.74 -16.09
N THR A 96 7.19 -10.08 -15.53
CA THR A 96 6.66 -10.46 -14.22
C THR A 96 6.07 -11.87 -14.31
N ASN A 97 6.58 -12.78 -13.48
CA ASN A 97 6.12 -14.16 -13.46
C ASN A 97 4.67 -14.26 -12.96
N PRO A 98 3.73 -14.81 -13.76
CA PRO A 98 2.33 -14.93 -13.36
C PRO A 98 2.10 -15.79 -12.10
N ALA A 99 2.97 -16.77 -11.82
CA ALA A 99 2.85 -17.62 -10.64
C ALA A 99 3.08 -16.86 -9.32
N ASP A 100 3.99 -15.88 -9.35
CA ASP A 100 4.26 -15.01 -8.20
C ASP A 100 3.04 -14.11 -7.91
N VAL A 101 2.42 -13.59 -8.97
CA VAL A 101 1.17 -12.81 -8.88
C VAL A 101 0.02 -13.66 -8.37
N GLU A 102 -0.09 -14.91 -8.82
CA GLU A 102 -1.12 -15.84 -8.34
C GLU A 102 -0.95 -16.16 -6.86
N THR A 103 0.28 -16.29 -6.37
CA THR A 103 0.55 -16.48 -4.93
C THR A 103 -0.02 -15.33 -4.10
N ILE A 104 0.17 -14.09 -4.56
CA ILE A 104 -0.40 -12.89 -3.90
C ILE A 104 -1.93 -12.92 -3.96
N ARG A 105 -2.50 -13.24 -5.13
CA ARG A 105 -3.96 -13.32 -5.32
C ARG A 105 -4.60 -14.38 -4.42
N ALA A 106 -3.99 -15.55 -4.32
CA ALA A 106 -4.45 -16.63 -3.46
C ALA A 106 -4.43 -16.22 -1.99
N ALA A 107 -3.38 -15.54 -1.53
CA ALA A 107 -3.27 -15.04 -0.16
C ALA A 107 -4.33 -13.97 0.17
N ILE A 108 -4.58 -13.05 -0.77
CA ILE A 108 -5.68 -12.07 -0.63
C ILE A 108 -7.02 -12.82 -0.54
N GLY A 109 -7.29 -13.76 -1.44
CA GLY A 109 -8.53 -14.55 -1.43
C GLY A 109 -8.71 -15.41 -0.17
N ALA A 110 -7.62 -15.90 0.42
CA ALA A 110 -7.62 -16.66 1.66
C ALA A 110 -7.56 -15.77 2.91
N GLN A 111 -7.41 -14.45 2.76
CA GLN A 111 -7.21 -13.50 3.86
C GLN A 111 -6.01 -13.89 4.76
N THR A 112 -4.91 -14.27 4.13
CA THR A 112 -3.67 -14.65 4.82
C THR A 112 -2.48 -13.81 4.35
N ASP A 113 -1.41 -13.83 5.13
CA ASP A 113 -0.15 -13.18 4.78
C ASP A 113 0.54 -13.91 3.61
N ALA A 114 1.35 -13.18 2.84
CA ALA A 114 2.26 -13.76 1.87
C ALA A 114 3.58 -12.98 1.76
N ASN A 115 4.63 -13.72 1.41
CA ASN A 115 5.95 -13.19 1.08
C ASN A 115 6.36 -13.71 -0.29
N VAL A 116 6.61 -12.80 -1.24
CA VAL A 116 6.91 -13.14 -2.63
C VAL A 116 8.05 -12.25 -3.14
N CYS A 117 9.02 -12.83 -3.85
CA CYS A 117 10.02 -12.06 -4.58
C CYS A 117 9.64 -12.05 -6.05
N LEU A 118 9.20 -10.90 -6.57
CA LEU A 118 8.70 -10.79 -7.94
C LEU A 118 9.37 -9.65 -8.71
N LEU A 119 9.43 -9.79 -10.03
CA LEU A 119 9.94 -8.73 -10.91
C LEU A 119 8.90 -7.63 -11.08
N ASN A 120 9.29 -6.40 -10.76
CA ASN A 120 8.49 -5.19 -10.93
C ASN A 120 9.26 -4.14 -11.74
N TYR A 121 8.55 -3.09 -12.16
CA TYR A 121 9.06 -2.03 -13.01
C TYR A 121 8.71 -0.68 -12.40
N ARG A 122 9.70 0.21 -12.37
CA ARG A 122 9.52 1.61 -12.01
C ARG A 122 8.81 2.38 -13.14
N LYS A 123 8.42 3.62 -12.86
CA LYS A 123 7.78 4.51 -13.84
C LYS A 123 8.61 4.71 -15.11
N ASP A 124 9.93 4.73 -14.98
CA ASP A 124 10.88 4.87 -16.10
C ASP A 124 11.09 3.56 -16.89
N GLY A 125 10.43 2.47 -16.50
CA GLY A 125 10.58 1.14 -17.09
C GLY A 125 11.75 0.33 -16.54
N THR A 126 12.53 0.85 -15.59
CA THR A 126 13.63 0.11 -14.97
C THR A 126 13.09 -1.05 -14.14
N ALA A 127 13.53 -2.27 -14.48
CA ALA A 127 13.16 -3.48 -13.75
C ALA A 127 13.88 -3.57 -12.39
N PHE A 128 13.22 -4.17 -11.41
CA PHE A 128 13.79 -4.50 -10.11
C PHE A 128 13.11 -5.72 -9.49
N LEU A 129 13.85 -6.50 -8.70
CA LEU A 129 13.27 -7.53 -7.85
C LEU A 129 12.70 -6.88 -6.59
N ASN A 130 11.40 -7.07 -6.40
CA ASN A 130 10.65 -6.63 -5.24
C ASN A 130 10.50 -7.80 -4.27
N GLN A 131 11.16 -7.75 -3.12
CA GLN A 131 10.80 -8.58 -1.98
C GLN A 131 9.56 -7.98 -1.35
N PHE A 132 8.41 -8.58 -1.62
CA PHE A 132 7.09 -8.07 -1.26
C PHE A 132 6.48 -8.90 -0.13
N PHE A 133 6.04 -8.21 0.92
CA PHE A 133 5.22 -8.77 2.00
C PHE A 133 3.83 -8.13 1.96
N ILE A 134 2.80 -8.94 2.15
CA ILE A 134 1.41 -8.49 2.31
C ILE A 134 0.77 -9.18 3.51
N CYS A 135 0.02 -8.43 4.31
CA CYS A 135 -0.81 -8.97 5.39
C CYS A 135 -2.17 -8.23 5.48
N PRO A 136 -3.25 -8.91 5.93
CA PRO A 136 -4.51 -8.26 6.23
C PRO A 136 -4.46 -7.54 7.59
N LEU A 137 -4.99 -6.32 7.63
CA LEU A 137 -5.31 -5.59 8.85
C LEU A 137 -6.79 -5.75 9.13
N HIS A 138 -7.16 -6.04 10.37
CA HIS A 138 -8.53 -6.40 10.72
C HIS A 138 -9.25 -5.31 11.47
N ASP A 139 -10.54 -5.17 11.19
CA ASP A 139 -11.45 -4.33 11.93
C ASP A 139 -11.66 -4.88 13.37
N ALA A 140 -11.68 -3.99 14.36
CA ALA A 140 -11.77 -4.32 15.76
C ALA A 140 -13.16 -4.84 16.14
N ALA A 141 -14.21 -4.26 15.57
CA ALA A 141 -15.59 -4.58 15.91
C ALA A 141 -16.07 -5.89 15.28
N THR A 142 -15.76 -6.09 14.00
CA THR A 142 -16.25 -7.23 13.20
C THR A 142 -15.24 -8.37 13.10
N GLY A 143 -13.95 -8.06 13.22
CA GLY A 143 -12.87 -9.01 12.99
C GLY A 143 -12.59 -9.33 11.52
N ALA A 144 -13.35 -8.74 10.59
CA ALA A 144 -13.14 -8.87 9.15
C ALA A 144 -11.89 -8.09 8.69
N VAL A 145 -11.42 -8.36 7.47
CA VAL A 145 -10.32 -7.59 6.87
C VAL A 145 -10.79 -6.17 6.58
N ALA A 146 -10.12 -5.19 7.18
CA ALA A 146 -10.36 -3.77 6.99
C ALA A 146 -9.51 -3.21 5.84
N TYR A 147 -8.24 -3.61 5.79
CA TYR A 147 -7.26 -3.17 4.81
C TYR A 147 -6.24 -4.27 4.53
N TYR A 148 -5.42 -4.10 3.49
CA TYR A 148 -4.15 -4.82 3.38
C TYR A 148 -2.98 -3.85 3.51
N LEU A 149 -1.96 -4.29 4.24
CA LEU A 149 -0.66 -3.63 4.30
C LEU A 149 0.30 -4.35 3.36
N GLY A 150 0.91 -3.62 2.43
CA GLY A 150 1.94 -4.11 1.53
C GLY A 150 3.27 -3.43 1.77
N VAL A 151 4.34 -4.19 2.04
CA VAL A 151 5.70 -3.68 2.27
C VAL A 151 6.61 -4.17 1.15
N GLN A 152 7.38 -3.26 0.55
CA GLN A 152 8.27 -3.54 -0.57
C GLN A 152 9.72 -3.30 -0.16
N ALA A 153 10.61 -4.19 -0.58
CA ALA A 153 12.04 -4.00 -0.42
C ALA A 153 12.78 -4.36 -1.71
N ALA A 154 13.68 -3.46 -2.14
CA ALA A 154 14.58 -3.73 -3.24
C ALA A 154 15.56 -4.85 -2.88
N VAL A 155 15.59 -5.92 -3.69
CA VAL A 155 16.65 -6.92 -3.54
C VAL A 155 17.92 -6.38 -4.20
N ARG A 156 18.88 -5.92 -3.39
CA ARG A 156 20.23 -5.60 -3.87
C ARG A 156 20.94 -6.92 -4.18
N GLN A 157 21.27 -7.18 -5.45
CA GLN A 157 22.16 -8.29 -5.79
C GLN A 157 23.53 -8.00 -5.16
N LYS A 158 23.92 -8.74 -4.11
CA LYS A 158 25.28 -8.69 -3.60
C LYS A 158 26.17 -9.54 -4.50
N GLU A 159 27.30 -9.00 -4.94
CA GLU A 159 28.40 -9.81 -5.46
C GLU A 159 28.87 -10.78 -4.37
N GLY A 160 28.77 -12.08 -4.64
CA GLY A 160 29.52 -13.12 -3.92
C GLY A 160 29.12 -13.45 -2.47
N GLY A 161 27.92 -13.11 -2.00
CA GLY A 161 27.47 -13.43 -0.63
C GLY A 161 26.10 -14.12 -0.62
N GLN A 162 26.03 -15.29 0.04
CA GLN A 162 24.86 -16.15 0.25
C GLN A 162 23.65 -15.82 -0.64
N THR A 163 23.46 -16.58 -1.72
CA THR A 163 22.15 -16.70 -2.38
C THR A 163 21.10 -16.82 -1.28
N GLN A 164 20.10 -15.93 -1.23
CA GLN A 164 18.95 -16.15 -0.35
C GLN A 164 18.39 -17.52 -0.74
N LYS A 165 18.75 -18.57 0.00
CA LYS A 165 18.23 -19.95 -0.17
C LYS A 165 16.73 -20.04 0.12
N ASN A 166 16.14 -18.90 0.45
CA ASN A 166 14.96 -18.69 1.25
C ASN A 166 14.10 -17.56 0.63
N ALA A 167 14.05 -17.46 -0.70
CA ALA A 167 13.01 -16.68 -1.37
C ALA A 167 11.66 -17.35 -1.06
N GLY A 168 10.93 -16.81 -0.08
CA GLY A 168 9.62 -17.34 0.33
C GLY A 168 9.51 -17.88 1.77
N TRP A 169 10.41 -17.52 2.71
CA TRP A 169 10.09 -17.78 4.13
C TRP A 169 8.94 -16.89 4.57
N VAL A 170 7.77 -17.50 4.68
CA VAL A 170 6.57 -16.95 5.29
C VAL A 170 6.84 -16.80 6.78
N TYR A 171 7.11 -15.58 7.25
CA TYR A 171 6.92 -15.29 8.66
C TYR A 171 5.41 -15.15 8.87
N GLN A 172 4.74 -16.26 9.15
CA GLN A 172 3.34 -16.24 9.55
C GLN A 172 3.34 -15.84 11.03
N MET A 173 3.01 -14.60 11.34
CA MET A 173 2.79 -14.13 12.71
C MET A 173 1.59 -14.90 13.29
N GLY A 174 1.81 -16.09 13.84
CA GLY A 174 0.72 -16.90 14.41
C GLY A 174 0.93 -18.38 14.71
N LEU A 175 2.11 -18.98 14.46
CA LEU A 175 2.36 -20.39 14.79
C LEU A 175 3.50 -20.54 15.80
N HIS A 176 3.32 -19.95 16.98
CA HIS A 176 4.02 -20.37 18.19
C HIS A 176 2.97 -20.80 19.21
N ALA A 177 2.63 -22.09 19.14
CA ALA A 177 2.07 -22.82 20.28
C ALA A 177 3.22 -23.18 21.23
#